data_AF-A0A4Z1I4D6-F1
#
_entry.id   AF-A0A4Z1I4D6-F1
#
_cell.length_a   1.000
_cell.length_b   1.000
_cell.length_c   1.000
_cell.angle_alpha   90.00
_cell.angle_beta   90.00
_cell.angle_gamma   90.00
#
_symmetry.space_group_name_H-M   'P 1'
#
loop_
_entity.id
_entity.type
_entity.pdbx_description
1 polymer ?
#
loop_
_entity_poly.entity_id
_entity_poly.type
_entity_poly.pdbx_seq_one_letter_code
_entity_poly.pdbx_strand_id
1 'polypeptide(L)'
;MTVLHKKGQAAQAERRIVVEPGVDVNSSFEKHKVIVPELATRIHNGKTRNIPLEVLWTRKSAEHTPLANHIYTIKKGSYVASEQTPYQHGGEQSWGIERFELREMVEFGMQSRPSDAHSIELMEMTSNAIDSLKEIIRQQAKSSKPLDKSNRVNRVWAQPVTVAQGDAVVMMLQGARMGAVSCPSPLYAEEMDRFGLIGVANYSVFMSTWWISLLMHDFDDWRQEFLAILDYNFFLEYNLDQVTGTQFLSSLGRDMAAIWDMPEFSNELQIRRSHMLCSMAFFDLKRRHKSDFLNQDTDGRTVWIHKDRDIWRDFKASDSAGYSHYFSYALGAPGRNDMMLAGLVNDWIDLGPDLSYQECNQSVFALTRGSLTINDLTQCYERTVWMLNASFDSEERHVGYNCIVGTCIWQLSNHRHDLWRYYSLAYDNCSVAQQLDLYKIANLADCYALDFTPRTLSDAKAISISRQDYSYHIRINQIEHKGSIMLHTAVCDTVKSELLPASVIDYQIVLPLLLRTGQIDEATFLTYVDHHYCDHFADIMRSGHADRFSHTYALAIATLVMEGWWSEIYLAISIGSLIEAQPDHIANDRPH
;
A
#
# COMPACT_ATOMS: atom_id res chain seq x y z
N MET A 1 -32.51 27.52 -39.48
CA MET A 1 -32.85 26.75 -40.70
C MET A 1 -33.76 25.62 -40.26
N THR A 2 -35.03 25.73 -40.63
CA THR A 2 -36.13 24.88 -40.16
C THR A 2 -36.39 23.80 -41.19
N VAL A 3 -36.45 22.53 -40.78
CA VAL A 3 -37.19 21.50 -41.53
C VAL A 3 -37.94 20.62 -40.54
N LEU A 4 -39.26 20.80 -40.54
CA LEU A 4 -40.27 19.86 -40.05
C LEU A 4 -40.85 19.15 -41.28
N HIS A 5 -41.04 17.82 -41.24
CA HIS A 5 -42.36 17.21 -40.99
C HIS A 5 -42.44 15.67 -41.25
N LYS A 6 -43.14 14.98 -40.30
CA LYS A 6 -44.20 13.93 -40.45
C LYS A 6 -43.83 12.57 -41.07
N LYS A 7 -44.25 11.39 -40.59
CA LYS A 7 -45.25 10.81 -39.63
C LYS A 7 -44.67 9.41 -39.27
N GLY A 8 -44.89 8.73 -38.15
CA GLY A 8 -45.89 8.80 -37.09
C GLY A 8 -46.39 7.37 -36.79
N GLN A 9 -46.24 6.90 -35.54
CA GLN A 9 -47.21 6.04 -34.85
C GLN A 9 -46.84 5.96 -33.35
N ALA A 10 -47.87 6.02 -32.51
CA ALA A 10 -47.82 6.21 -31.07
C ALA A 10 -48.51 5.05 -30.33
N ALA A 11 -48.07 4.75 -29.11
CA ALA A 11 -48.87 4.32 -27.95
C ALA A 11 -47.89 4.12 -26.76
N GLN A 12 -47.91 4.94 -25.71
CA GLN A 12 -48.81 5.03 -24.54
C GLN A 12 -48.17 4.38 -23.31
N ALA A 13 -47.70 5.23 -22.39
CA ALA A 13 -47.24 4.86 -21.06
C ALA A 13 -48.44 4.81 -20.10
N GLU A 14 -48.56 3.73 -19.33
CA GLU A 14 -49.06 3.71 -17.95
C GLU A 14 -49.09 2.26 -17.43
N ARG A 15 -48.38 1.99 -16.33
CA ARG A 15 -48.90 1.14 -15.24
C ARG A 15 -48.08 1.31 -13.96
N ARG A 16 -48.72 2.01 -13.01
CA ARG A 16 -48.48 1.92 -11.56
C ARG A 16 -48.73 0.50 -11.06
N ILE A 17 -47.91 0.04 -10.12
CA ILE A 17 -48.27 -0.92 -9.05
C ILE A 17 -47.53 -0.39 -7.81
N VAL A 18 -48.20 0.38 -6.94
CA VAL A 18 -48.97 -0.03 -5.74
C VAL A 18 -48.10 -0.78 -4.73
N VAL A 19 -47.71 -0.05 -3.69
CA VAL A 19 -47.14 -0.54 -2.43
C VAL A 19 -48.30 -0.71 -1.46
N GLU A 20 -48.51 -1.90 -0.89
CA GLU A 20 -49.13 -2.09 0.44
C GLU A 20 -48.64 -3.40 1.11
N PRO A 21 -48.68 -3.46 2.46
CA PRO A 21 -47.76 -4.25 3.27
C PRO A 21 -48.34 -5.61 3.69
N GLY A 22 -47.48 -6.63 3.72
CA GLY A 22 -47.80 -7.95 4.24
C GLY A 22 -46.62 -8.53 4.99
N VAL A 23 -46.72 -8.52 6.31
CA VAL A 23 -45.86 -9.27 7.23
C VAL A 23 -46.06 -10.75 6.93
N ASP A 24 -45.00 -11.46 6.55
CA ASP A 24 -44.96 -12.90 6.75
C ASP A 24 -43.58 -13.34 7.25
N VAL A 25 -43.66 -14.15 8.29
CA VAL A 25 -42.60 -14.56 9.21
C VAL A 25 -42.02 -15.84 8.66
N ASN A 26 -40.85 -15.76 8.00
CA ASN A 26 -39.89 -16.86 7.80
C ASN A 26 -38.70 -16.36 6.95
N SER A 27 -37.77 -15.63 7.55
CA SER A 27 -36.50 -15.26 6.90
C SER A 27 -35.50 -16.41 7.03
N SER A 28 -35.54 -17.33 6.06
CA SER A 28 -34.43 -18.25 5.79
C SER A 28 -33.22 -17.43 5.31
N PHE A 29 -32.11 -17.58 6.01
CA PHE A 29 -30.78 -16.96 5.80
C PHE A 29 -30.07 -17.35 4.47
N GLU A 30 -30.79 -17.58 3.38
CA GLU A 30 -30.23 -18.17 2.13
C GLU A 30 -30.06 -17.21 0.95
N LYS A 31 -30.12 -15.89 1.15
CA LYS A 31 -29.94 -14.93 0.04
C LYS A 31 -28.92 -13.82 0.33
N HIS A 32 -27.74 -14.19 0.81
CA HIS A 32 -26.54 -13.40 0.55
C HIS A 32 -25.92 -13.90 -0.76
N LYS A 33 -26.54 -13.53 -1.89
CA LYS A 33 -25.87 -13.66 -3.19
C LYS A 33 -24.71 -12.69 -3.18
N VAL A 34 -23.52 -13.27 -3.08
CA VAL A 34 -22.21 -12.80 -3.51
C VAL A 34 -22.35 -11.60 -4.48
N ILE A 35 -21.87 -10.42 -4.09
CA ILE A 35 -21.82 -9.20 -4.92
C ILE A 35 -20.61 -9.26 -5.88
N VAL A 36 -19.61 -10.07 -5.56
CA VAL A 36 -18.38 -10.30 -6.33
C VAL A 36 -18.61 -10.82 -7.78
N PRO A 37 -19.57 -11.72 -8.08
CA PRO A 37 -19.76 -12.24 -9.43
C PRO A 37 -20.36 -11.19 -10.35
N GLU A 38 -21.14 -10.22 -9.88
CA GLU A 38 -21.72 -9.18 -10.75
C GLU A 38 -20.68 -8.15 -11.20
N LEU A 39 -19.75 -7.80 -10.30
CA LEU A 39 -18.57 -6.98 -10.62
C LEU A 39 -17.64 -7.76 -11.56
N ALA A 40 -17.31 -9.02 -11.24
CA ALA A 40 -16.52 -9.90 -12.11
C ALA A 40 -17.20 -10.15 -13.47
N THR A 41 -18.53 -10.25 -13.52
CA THR A 41 -19.29 -10.44 -14.77
C THR A 41 -19.29 -9.16 -15.61
N ARG A 42 -19.37 -7.96 -15.02
CA ARG A 42 -19.19 -6.69 -15.75
C ARG A 42 -17.76 -6.52 -16.24
N ILE A 43 -16.77 -7.00 -15.48
CA ILE A 43 -15.34 -6.99 -15.81
C ILE A 43 -15.02 -7.98 -16.95
N HIS A 44 -15.69 -9.14 -17.02
CA HIS A 44 -15.31 -10.22 -17.95
C HIS A 44 -16.26 -10.46 -19.14
N ASN A 45 -17.50 -9.94 -19.14
CA ASN A 45 -18.47 -10.16 -20.23
C ASN A 45 -18.71 -8.96 -21.15
N GLY A 46 -17.81 -7.97 -21.16
CA GLY A 46 -17.78 -6.97 -22.23
C GLY A 46 -17.53 -7.64 -23.57
N LYS A 47 -18.59 -7.84 -24.37
CA LYS A 47 -18.59 -8.46 -25.72
C LYS A 47 -17.87 -7.63 -26.80
N THR A 48 -16.83 -6.90 -26.44
CA THR A 48 -15.95 -6.18 -27.35
C THR A 48 -14.52 -6.61 -27.06
N ARG A 49 -13.88 -7.23 -28.06
CA ARG A 49 -12.47 -7.68 -28.08
C ARG A 49 -11.46 -6.50 -28.00
N ASN A 50 -11.72 -5.50 -27.17
CA ASN A 50 -10.76 -4.42 -26.90
C ASN A 50 -10.02 -4.81 -25.62
N ILE A 51 -8.72 -5.08 -25.81
CA ILE A 51 -7.82 -5.77 -24.89
C ILE A 51 -7.52 -4.88 -23.67
N PRO A 52 -7.37 -5.43 -22.45
CA PRO A 52 -6.98 -4.68 -21.24
C PRO A 52 -5.51 -4.16 -21.25
N LEU A 53 -4.91 -3.99 -22.43
CA LEU A 53 -3.58 -3.40 -22.63
C LEU A 53 -3.63 -1.89 -22.92
N GLU A 54 -4.81 -1.31 -23.15
CA GLU A 54 -5.00 0.16 -23.07
C GLU A 54 -4.81 0.66 -21.63
N VAL A 55 -4.83 -0.26 -20.65
CA VAL A 55 -4.80 -0.01 -19.21
C VAL A 55 -3.39 0.07 -18.63
N LEU A 56 -2.42 -0.60 -19.24
CA LEU A 56 -1.04 -0.68 -18.73
C LEU A 56 -0.11 0.35 -19.41
N TRP A 57 -0.67 1.35 -20.10
CA TRP A 57 0.14 2.30 -20.84
C TRP A 57 0.71 3.37 -19.91
N THR A 58 2.03 3.42 -19.86
CA THR A 58 2.80 4.45 -19.18
C THR A 58 2.79 5.76 -19.99
N ARG A 59 3.30 6.85 -19.39
CA ARG A 59 3.26 8.23 -19.91
C ARG A 59 3.44 8.31 -21.42
N LYS A 60 2.75 9.25 -22.10
CA LYS A 60 2.96 9.59 -23.52
C LYS A 60 4.45 9.82 -23.89
N SER A 61 5.29 10.19 -22.91
CA SER A 61 6.74 10.34 -23.08
C SER A 61 7.49 9.06 -23.44
N ALA A 62 6.90 7.87 -23.21
CA ALA A 62 7.49 6.59 -23.58
C ALA A 62 7.02 6.07 -24.96
N GLU A 63 6.18 6.82 -25.68
CA GLU A 63 5.80 6.49 -27.05
C GLU A 63 7.04 6.39 -27.95
N HIS A 64 7.10 5.38 -28.82
CA HIS A 64 8.24 5.07 -29.70
C HIS A 64 9.51 4.50 -29.03
N THR A 65 9.44 4.11 -27.75
CA THR A 65 10.52 3.41 -27.07
C THR A 65 10.53 1.90 -27.39
N PRO A 66 11.63 1.17 -27.10
CA PRO A 66 11.65 -0.29 -27.20
C PRO A 66 10.50 -0.97 -26.43
N LEU A 67 10.19 -0.48 -25.22
CA LEU A 67 9.07 -0.96 -24.40
C LEU A 67 7.71 -0.72 -25.09
N ALA A 68 7.49 0.47 -25.64
CA ALA A 68 6.28 0.78 -26.39
C ALA A 68 6.09 -0.12 -27.62
N ASN A 69 7.17 -0.41 -28.36
CA ASN A 69 7.13 -1.32 -29.52
C ASN A 69 6.82 -2.77 -29.09
N HIS A 70 7.36 -3.21 -27.96
CA HIS A 70 7.08 -4.54 -27.39
C HIS A 70 5.61 -4.67 -26.99
N ILE A 71 5.09 -3.73 -26.19
CA ILE A 71 3.68 -3.70 -25.79
C ILE A 71 2.77 -3.64 -27.02
N TYR A 72 3.12 -2.85 -28.03
CA TYR A 72 2.37 -2.78 -29.29
C TYR A 72 2.32 -4.13 -30.05
N THR A 73 3.41 -4.89 -30.02
CA THR A 73 3.49 -6.22 -30.64
C THR A 73 2.60 -7.23 -29.91
N ILE A 74 2.56 -7.17 -28.58
CA ILE A 74 1.64 -7.96 -27.75
C ILE A 74 0.18 -7.59 -28.07
N LYS A 75 -0.13 -6.28 -28.11
CA LYS A 75 -1.47 -5.76 -28.49
C LYS A 75 -1.95 -6.28 -29.83
N LYS A 76 -1.05 -6.47 -30.80
CA LYS A 76 -1.37 -7.01 -32.12
C LYS A 76 -1.56 -8.53 -32.15
N GLY A 77 -1.42 -9.22 -31.02
CA GLY A 77 -1.45 -10.68 -30.95
C GLY A 77 -0.33 -11.35 -31.76
N SER A 78 0.73 -10.59 -32.06
CA SER A 78 1.87 -11.06 -32.86
C SER A 78 3.04 -11.52 -31.99
N TYR A 79 2.88 -11.48 -30.66
CA TYR A 79 3.86 -11.97 -29.72
C TYR A 79 3.92 -13.50 -29.73
N VAL A 80 5.11 -14.04 -29.99
CA VAL A 80 5.41 -15.47 -29.81
C VAL A 80 6.36 -15.57 -28.64
N ALA A 81 5.89 -16.16 -27.54
CA ALA A 81 6.70 -16.37 -26.36
C ALA A 81 7.93 -17.24 -26.70
N SER A 82 9.10 -16.85 -26.20
CA SER A 82 10.33 -17.63 -26.31
C SER A 82 10.13 -19.05 -25.77
N GLU A 83 10.71 -20.09 -26.38
CA GLU A 83 10.70 -21.47 -25.83
C GLU A 83 11.34 -21.55 -24.42
N GLN A 84 12.08 -20.52 -24.01
CA GLN A 84 12.67 -20.39 -22.67
C GLN A 84 11.77 -19.62 -21.70
N THR A 85 10.51 -19.36 -22.04
CA THR A 85 9.59 -18.70 -21.09
C THR A 85 9.15 -19.69 -20.00
N PRO A 86 9.36 -19.34 -18.70
CA PRO A 86 8.99 -20.21 -17.57
C PRO A 86 7.51 -20.61 -17.55
N TYR A 87 6.67 -19.84 -18.24
CA TYR A 87 5.21 -19.93 -18.21
C TYR A 87 4.61 -20.93 -19.23
N GLN A 88 5.43 -21.58 -20.09
CA GLN A 88 4.92 -22.46 -21.15
C GLN A 88 4.51 -23.86 -20.68
N HIS A 89 4.94 -24.32 -19.50
CA HIS A 89 4.68 -25.69 -19.05
C HIS A 89 3.44 -25.74 -18.14
N GLY A 90 2.27 -25.64 -18.78
CA GLY A 90 0.98 -25.91 -18.16
C GLY A 90 0.79 -27.39 -17.84
N GLY A 91 1.19 -27.79 -16.63
CA GLY A 91 0.74 -29.00 -15.96
C GLY A 91 0.31 -28.68 -14.54
N GLU A 92 -0.28 -29.63 -13.81
CA GLU A 92 -0.71 -29.53 -12.39
C GLU A 92 0.38 -29.02 -11.40
N GLN A 93 1.59 -28.76 -11.88
CA GLN A 93 2.63 -28.02 -11.21
C GLN A 93 2.39 -26.52 -11.36
N SER A 94 1.38 -26.05 -10.62
CA SER A 94 1.22 -24.65 -10.22
C SER A 94 2.58 -23.99 -10.01
N TRP A 95 2.92 -22.91 -10.73
CA TRP A 95 4.04 -22.01 -10.42
C TRP A 95 5.18 -22.63 -9.61
N GLY A 96 5.82 -23.66 -10.15
CA GLY A 96 6.92 -24.38 -9.51
C GLY A 96 8.21 -23.57 -9.44
N ILE A 97 8.09 -22.24 -9.27
CA ILE A 97 9.17 -21.25 -9.19
C ILE A 97 10.15 -21.63 -8.07
N GLU A 98 9.67 -22.26 -6.99
CA GLU A 98 10.49 -22.64 -5.82
C GLU A 98 11.68 -23.57 -6.14
N ARG A 99 11.73 -24.25 -7.29
CA ARG A 99 12.84 -25.18 -7.61
C ARG A 99 13.58 -24.94 -8.92
N PHE A 100 12.95 -24.33 -9.92
CA PHE A 100 13.57 -24.20 -11.23
C PHE A 100 14.37 -22.90 -11.36
N GLU A 101 13.77 -21.75 -11.07
CA GLU A 101 14.43 -20.44 -11.27
C GLU A 101 15.45 -20.12 -10.17
N LEU A 102 15.17 -20.45 -8.91
CA LEU A 102 16.12 -20.28 -7.79
C LEU A 102 17.39 -21.13 -7.97
N ARG A 103 17.28 -22.28 -8.64
CA ARG A 103 18.39 -23.18 -8.95
C ARG A 103 19.10 -22.77 -10.25
N GLU A 104 18.35 -22.36 -11.27
CA GLU A 104 18.92 -21.82 -12.51
C GLU A 104 19.64 -20.48 -12.29
N MET A 105 19.17 -19.59 -11.42
CA MET A 105 19.91 -18.37 -11.07
C MET A 105 21.25 -18.69 -10.38
N VAL A 106 21.27 -19.73 -9.54
CA VAL A 106 22.49 -20.27 -8.89
C VAL A 106 23.41 -20.94 -9.92
N GLU A 107 22.86 -21.66 -10.90
CA GLU A 107 23.61 -22.42 -11.89
C GLU A 107 24.09 -21.57 -13.09
N PHE A 108 23.35 -20.54 -13.51
CA PHE A 108 23.68 -19.65 -14.64
C PHE A 108 24.36 -18.33 -14.24
N GLY A 109 24.21 -17.85 -13.00
CA GLY A 109 24.64 -16.49 -12.60
C GLY A 109 25.90 -16.38 -11.74
N MET A 110 26.35 -17.44 -11.07
CA MET A 110 27.25 -17.31 -9.90
C MET A 110 28.77 -17.29 -10.14
N GLN A 111 29.27 -16.95 -11.34
CA GLN A 111 30.72 -17.12 -11.60
C GLN A 111 31.57 -15.86 -11.84
N SER A 112 31.11 -14.59 -11.79
CA SER A 112 32.09 -13.49 -12.00
C SER A 112 31.72 -12.01 -11.75
N ARG A 113 30.62 -11.59 -11.08
CA ARG A 113 30.24 -10.14 -11.09
C ARG A 113 29.89 -9.51 -9.73
N PRO A 114 30.09 -8.17 -9.56
CA PRO A 114 29.69 -7.44 -8.34
C PRO A 114 28.20 -7.52 -7.99
N SER A 115 27.35 -7.84 -8.97
CA SER A 115 25.92 -8.17 -8.81
C SER A 115 25.68 -9.41 -7.94
N ASP A 116 26.70 -10.25 -7.73
CA ASP A 116 26.55 -11.56 -7.10
C ASP A 116 26.29 -11.43 -5.59
N ALA A 117 26.93 -10.48 -4.91
CA ALA A 117 26.73 -10.26 -3.47
C ALA A 117 25.32 -9.71 -3.16
N HIS A 118 24.85 -8.70 -3.89
CA HIS A 118 23.48 -8.18 -3.78
C HIS A 118 22.46 -9.30 -4.02
N SER A 119 22.63 -10.07 -5.10
CA SER A 119 21.68 -11.13 -5.43
C SER A 119 21.64 -12.22 -4.35
N ILE A 120 22.79 -12.59 -3.76
CA ILE A 120 22.86 -13.51 -2.61
C ILE A 120 22.09 -12.95 -1.41
N GLU A 121 22.32 -11.68 -1.07
CA GLU A 121 21.65 -11.03 0.06
C GLU A 121 20.12 -11.07 -0.07
N LEU A 122 19.61 -10.82 -1.28
CA LEU A 122 18.19 -10.90 -1.59
C LEU A 122 17.63 -12.32 -1.48
N MET A 123 18.38 -13.30 -1.99
CA MET A 123 18.00 -14.71 -1.93
C MET A 123 17.93 -15.19 -0.47
N GLU A 124 18.90 -14.80 0.36
CA GLU A 124 18.88 -15.09 1.79
C GLU A 124 17.67 -14.47 2.48
N MET A 125 17.39 -13.20 2.20
CA MET A 125 16.22 -12.48 2.72
C MET A 125 14.91 -13.18 2.35
N THR A 126 14.76 -13.54 1.08
CA THR A 126 13.57 -14.23 0.56
C THR A 126 13.44 -15.63 1.16
N SER A 127 14.55 -16.37 1.29
CA SER A 127 14.56 -17.68 1.95
C SER A 127 14.16 -17.59 3.41
N ASN A 128 14.65 -16.59 4.15
CA ASN A 128 14.29 -16.35 5.54
C ASN A 128 12.78 -16.05 5.69
N ALA A 129 12.22 -15.27 4.77
CA ALA A 129 10.80 -14.95 4.72
C ALA A 129 9.94 -16.18 4.44
N ILE A 130 10.29 -16.97 3.41
CA ILE A 130 9.58 -18.20 3.04
C ILE A 130 9.62 -19.22 4.20
N ASP A 131 10.78 -19.41 4.83
CA ASP A 131 10.91 -20.33 5.98
C ASP A 131 9.99 -19.93 7.14
N SER A 132 9.92 -18.63 7.43
CA SER A 132 9.09 -18.08 8.48
C SER A 132 7.60 -18.23 8.15
N LEU A 133 7.20 -17.99 6.89
CA LEU A 133 5.84 -18.20 6.42
C LEU A 133 5.42 -19.68 6.48
N LYS A 134 6.30 -20.60 6.06
CA LYS A 134 6.08 -22.06 6.19
C LYS A 134 5.88 -22.46 7.65
N GLU A 135 6.56 -21.80 8.58
CA GLU A 135 6.39 -22.07 10.01
C GLU A 135 5.06 -21.54 10.56
N ILE A 136 4.62 -20.34 10.14
CA ILE A 136 3.27 -19.82 10.44
C ILE A 136 2.20 -20.81 9.96
N ILE A 137 2.29 -21.22 8.68
CA ILE A 137 1.36 -22.19 8.06
C ILE A 137 1.29 -23.48 8.87
N ARG A 138 2.45 -24.04 9.26
CA ARG A 138 2.52 -25.28 10.05
C ARG A 138 1.91 -25.13 11.44
N GLN A 139 2.05 -23.97 12.08
CA GLN A 139 1.49 -23.73 13.41
C GLN A 139 -0.03 -23.52 13.35
N GLN A 140 -0.52 -22.80 12.34
CA GLN A 140 -1.96 -22.64 12.10
C GLN A 140 -2.63 -23.98 11.79
N ALA A 141 -2.02 -24.83 10.96
CA ALA A 141 -2.58 -26.16 10.67
C ALA A 141 -2.67 -27.10 11.90
N LYS A 142 -1.97 -26.79 13.00
CA LYS A 142 -1.98 -27.56 14.25
C LYS A 142 -2.99 -27.05 15.29
N SER A 143 -3.72 -25.95 15.02
CA SER A 143 -4.54 -25.20 15.99
C SER A 143 -5.86 -25.85 16.43
N SER A 144 -5.92 -27.18 16.56
CA SER A 144 -6.98 -27.86 17.33
C SER A 144 -6.66 -27.94 18.85
N LYS A 145 -5.60 -27.27 19.31
CA LYS A 145 -5.19 -27.22 20.72
C LYS A 145 -4.82 -25.79 21.13
N PRO A 146 -5.06 -25.42 22.41
CA PRO A 146 -4.73 -24.10 22.93
C PRO A 146 -3.25 -23.78 22.71
N LEU A 147 -2.98 -22.52 22.32
CA LEU A 147 -1.66 -21.96 22.07
C LEU A 147 -0.70 -22.30 23.22
N ASP A 148 0.24 -23.21 22.95
CA ASP A 148 1.19 -23.69 23.95
C ASP A 148 2.26 -22.62 24.19
N LYS A 149 2.24 -22.02 25.38
CA LYS A 149 3.20 -21.01 25.82
C LYS A 149 4.65 -21.53 25.86
N SER A 150 4.88 -22.84 25.73
CA SER A 150 6.21 -23.46 25.68
C SER A 150 6.90 -23.38 24.31
N ASN A 151 6.22 -22.93 23.23
CA ASN A 151 6.76 -22.90 21.87
C ASN A 151 7.74 -21.75 21.54
N ARG A 152 8.35 -21.10 22.54
CA ARG A 152 9.39 -20.06 22.34
C ARG A 152 10.68 -20.54 21.65
N VAL A 153 10.73 -21.81 21.26
CA VAL A 153 11.84 -22.42 20.50
C VAL A 153 11.75 -22.06 19.01
N ASN A 154 10.54 -21.80 18.48
CA ASN A 154 10.29 -21.58 17.06
C ASN A 154 10.72 -20.17 16.57
N ARG A 155 10.92 -20.02 15.25
CA ARG A 155 11.29 -18.73 14.61
C ARG A 155 10.20 -17.67 14.72
N VAL A 156 8.94 -18.12 14.77
CA VAL A 156 7.73 -17.31 14.83
C VAL A 156 6.67 -18.08 15.64
N TRP A 157 5.79 -17.38 16.36
CA TRP A 157 4.68 -17.99 17.10
C TRP A 157 3.48 -17.05 17.20
N ALA A 158 2.29 -17.64 17.36
CA ALA A 158 1.08 -16.89 17.63
C ALA A 158 0.97 -16.49 19.12
N GLN A 159 0.52 -15.27 19.39
CA GLN A 159 0.34 -14.71 20.72
C GLN A 159 -0.95 -13.88 20.79
N PRO A 160 -1.77 -14.02 21.86
CA PRO A 160 -2.88 -13.11 22.08
C PRO A 160 -2.39 -11.67 22.31
N VAL A 161 -3.08 -10.68 21.75
CA VAL A 161 -2.82 -9.27 22.00
C VAL A 161 -3.01 -8.97 23.48
N THR A 162 -2.12 -8.15 24.02
CA THR A 162 -2.23 -7.68 25.40
C THR A 162 -2.75 -6.25 25.38
N VAL A 163 -3.92 -6.04 25.99
CA VAL A 163 -4.50 -4.72 26.23
C VAL A 163 -4.63 -4.54 27.74
N ALA A 164 -4.06 -3.48 28.31
CA ALA A 164 -4.11 -3.24 29.75
C ALA A 164 -5.52 -2.80 30.18
N GLN A 165 -6.00 -3.33 31.30
CA GLN A 165 -7.34 -3.02 31.82
C GLN A 165 -7.38 -1.56 32.33
N GLY A 166 -8.25 -0.74 31.75
CA GLY A 166 -8.32 0.71 32.06
C GLY A 166 -7.38 1.60 31.23
N ASP A 167 -6.71 1.04 30.22
CA ASP A 167 -5.94 1.81 29.23
C ASP A 167 -6.88 2.67 28.36
N ALA A 168 -6.39 3.84 27.92
CA ALA A 168 -7.09 4.74 27.02
C ALA A 168 -7.59 4.01 25.77
N VAL A 169 -6.79 3.07 25.25
CA VAL A 169 -7.17 2.22 24.12
C VAL A 169 -8.46 1.44 24.43
N VAL A 170 -8.59 0.80 25.61
CA VAL A 170 -9.81 0.04 25.98
C VAL A 170 -11.05 0.94 26.08
N MET A 171 -10.89 2.15 26.61
CA MET A 171 -12.01 3.10 26.73
C MET A 171 -12.45 3.65 25.38
N MET A 172 -11.52 3.83 24.43
CA MET A 172 -11.78 4.31 23.08
C MET A 172 -12.41 3.24 22.19
N LEU A 173 -12.03 1.96 22.35
CA LEU A 173 -12.62 0.81 21.64
C LEU A 173 -14.13 0.64 21.91
N GLN A 174 -14.67 1.23 22.98
CA GLN A 174 -16.10 1.14 23.34
C GLN A 174 -16.98 2.21 22.66
N GLY A 175 -16.42 3.13 21.85
CA GLY A 175 -17.03 4.43 21.57
C GLY A 175 -17.47 4.79 20.14
N ALA A 176 -17.36 3.95 19.11
CA ALA A 176 -17.51 4.43 17.72
C ALA A 176 -18.75 3.90 16.95
N ARG A 177 -19.48 4.83 16.30
CA ARG A 177 -20.51 4.57 15.27
C ARG A 177 -20.55 5.69 14.22
N MET A 178 -20.67 5.28 12.94
CA MET A 178 -21.39 5.88 11.79
C MET A 178 -20.56 6.02 10.51
N GLY A 179 -21.00 5.38 9.42
CA GLY A 179 -20.37 5.31 8.08
C GLY A 179 -20.52 6.55 7.18
N ALA A 180 -19.75 6.59 6.08
CA ALA A 180 -19.84 7.60 5.01
C ALA A 180 -19.81 7.00 3.58
N VAL A 181 -20.18 7.83 2.59
CA VAL A 181 -20.70 7.51 1.23
C VAL A 181 -19.61 7.68 0.15
N SER A 182 -19.79 7.11 -1.06
CA SER A 182 -18.81 7.16 -2.18
C SER A 182 -18.79 8.48 -2.97
N CYS A 183 -17.64 8.78 -3.60
CA CYS A 183 -17.35 10.01 -4.36
C CYS A 183 -17.49 9.81 -5.89
N PRO A 184 -18.36 10.56 -6.59
CA PRO A 184 -18.55 10.48 -8.04
C PRO A 184 -17.80 11.58 -8.83
N SER A 185 -16.64 12.07 -8.38
CA SER A 185 -16.01 13.29 -8.93
C SER A 185 -15.59 13.19 -10.43
N PRO A 186 -16.10 14.08 -11.31
CA PRO A 186 -15.66 14.18 -12.71
C PRO A 186 -14.19 14.58 -12.89
N LEU A 187 -13.63 15.36 -11.95
CA LEU A 187 -12.25 15.87 -12.03
C LEU A 187 -11.22 14.73 -11.99
N TYR A 188 -11.50 13.67 -11.24
CA TYR A 188 -10.68 12.47 -11.21
C TYR A 188 -10.63 11.80 -12.59
N ALA A 189 -11.80 11.56 -13.20
CA ALA A 189 -11.89 10.92 -14.50
C ALA A 189 -11.20 11.74 -15.61
N GLU A 190 -11.34 13.07 -15.59
CA GLU A 190 -10.70 13.98 -16.55
C GLU A 190 -9.17 13.98 -16.44
N GLU A 191 -8.59 13.96 -15.23
CA GLU A 191 -7.14 13.90 -15.06
C GLU A 191 -6.54 12.53 -15.40
N MET A 192 -7.27 11.46 -15.08
CA MET A 192 -6.85 10.11 -15.50
C MET A 192 -6.86 9.98 -17.02
N ASP A 193 -7.80 10.60 -17.74
CA ASP A 193 -7.77 10.68 -19.21
C ASP A 193 -6.58 11.50 -19.71
N ARG A 194 -6.37 12.69 -19.12
CA ARG A 194 -5.32 13.64 -19.52
C ARG A 194 -3.93 13.00 -19.57
N PHE A 195 -3.60 12.17 -18.57
CA PHE A 195 -2.29 11.52 -18.44
C PHE A 195 -2.24 10.10 -19.03
N GLY A 196 -3.32 9.61 -19.64
CA GLY A 196 -3.39 8.26 -20.22
C GLY A 196 -3.52 7.15 -19.16
N LEU A 197 -3.98 7.51 -17.96
CA LEU A 197 -4.10 6.63 -16.80
C LEU A 197 -5.50 6.03 -16.63
N ILE A 198 -6.49 6.26 -17.51
CA ILE A 198 -7.87 5.75 -17.33
C ILE A 198 -7.89 4.27 -16.94
N GLY A 199 -7.08 3.44 -17.59
CA GLY A 199 -7.06 2.04 -17.21
C GLY A 199 -6.31 1.76 -15.91
N VAL A 200 -5.14 2.36 -15.68
CA VAL A 200 -4.42 2.28 -14.39
C VAL A 200 -5.33 2.74 -13.24
N ALA A 201 -6.15 3.77 -13.46
CA ALA A 201 -7.03 4.36 -12.48
C ALA A 201 -8.24 3.51 -12.13
N ASN A 202 -8.65 2.63 -13.04
CA ASN A 202 -9.65 1.60 -12.75
C ASN A 202 -9.12 0.53 -11.79
N TYR A 203 -7.81 0.52 -11.50
CA TYR A 203 -7.15 -0.41 -10.58
C TYR A 203 -6.24 0.36 -9.61
N SER A 204 -6.73 0.74 -8.44
CA SER A 204 -6.01 1.55 -7.44
C SER A 204 -4.60 1.03 -7.06
N VAL A 205 -4.38 -0.28 -7.20
CA VAL A 205 -3.07 -0.96 -7.00
C VAL A 205 -2.07 -0.67 -8.14
N PHE A 206 -2.52 -0.50 -9.38
CA PHE A 206 -1.63 -0.10 -10.48
C PHE A 206 -1.24 1.36 -10.39
N MET A 207 -2.16 2.21 -9.95
CA MET A 207 -1.90 3.63 -9.74
C MET A 207 -0.82 3.86 -8.68
N SER A 208 -0.84 3.07 -7.61
CA SER A 208 0.13 3.15 -6.51
C SER A 208 1.52 2.75 -6.95
N THR A 209 1.67 1.56 -7.52
CA THR A 209 2.94 1.02 -7.99
C THR A 209 3.58 1.88 -9.08
N TRP A 210 2.75 2.44 -9.96
CA TRP A 210 3.21 3.30 -11.05
C TRP A 210 3.85 4.61 -10.57
N TRP A 211 3.18 5.35 -9.68
CA TRP A 211 3.69 6.65 -9.25
C TRP A 211 4.89 6.52 -8.30
N ILE A 212 4.92 5.48 -7.45
CA ILE A 212 6.05 5.16 -6.57
C ILE A 212 7.32 4.97 -7.40
N SER A 213 7.24 4.17 -8.46
CA SER A 213 8.37 3.95 -9.34
C SER A 213 8.86 5.25 -9.98
N LEU A 214 7.96 6.14 -10.43
CA LEU A 214 8.37 7.43 -11.00
C LEU A 214 9.11 8.34 -10.02
N LEU A 215 8.78 8.30 -8.72
CA LEU A 215 9.52 9.05 -7.70
C LEU A 215 10.93 8.51 -7.44
N MET A 216 11.14 7.19 -7.58
CA MET A 216 12.44 6.58 -7.31
C MET A 216 13.49 7.01 -8.32
N HIS A 217 13.10 7.25 -9.57
CA HIS A 217 13.92 7.86 -10.62
C HIS A 217 15.28 7.16 -10.83
N ASP A 218 15.26 5.83 -10.85
CA ASP A 218 16.41 4.97 -11.20
C ASP A 218 16.94 5.26 -12.61
N PHE A 219 16.04 5.60 -13.53
CA PHE A 219 16.32 5.86 -14.93
C PHE A 219 15.55 7.07 -15.46
N ASP A 220 16.18 7.78 -16.39
CA ASP A 220 15.59 8.95 -17.07
C ASP A 220 14.94 8.56 -18.42
N ASP A 221 14.75 7.26 -18.68
CA ASP A 221 14.22 6.71 -19.93
C ASP A 221 13.22 5.57 -19.69
N TRP A 222 12.80 4.91 -20.78
CA TRP A 222 11.78 3.85 -20.80
C TRP A 222 11.99 2.72 -19.77
N ARG A 223 13.21 2.54 -19.28
CA ARG A 223 13.53 1.53 -18.26
C ARG A 223 12.83 1.82 -16.95
N GLN A 224 12.58 3.09 -16.59
CA GLN A 224 11.79 3.43 -15.41
C GLN A 224 10.36 2.93 -15.55
N GLU A 225 9.76 3.13 -16.72
CA GLU A 225 8.44 2.63 -17.04
C GLU A 225 8.38 1.10 -17.01
N PHE A 226 9.48 0.41 -17.35
CA PHE A 226 9.57 -1.03 -17.20
C PHE A 226 9.59 -1.47 -15.72
N LEU A 227 10.31 -0.76 -14.84
CA LEU A 227 10.30 -1.05 -13.40
C LEU A 227 8.91 -0.89 -12.80
N ALA A 228 8.18 0.17 -13.17
CA ALA A 228 6.79 0.35 -12.77
C ALA A 228 5.90 -0.84 -13.18
N ILE A 229 6.12 -1.41 -14.37
CA ILE A 229 5.38 -2.59 -14.84
C ILE A 229 5.80 -3.87 -14.10
N LEU A 230 7.05 -4.00 -13.65
CA LEU A 230 7.46 -5.09 -12.78
C LEU A 230 6.70 -5.02 -11.44
N ASP A 231 6.46 -3.82 -10.91
CA ASP A 231 5.71 -3.62 -9.67
C ASP A 231 4.20 -3.84 -9.82
N TYR A 232 3.65 -3.87 -11.04
CA TYR A 232 2.28 -4.31 -11.28
C TYR A 232 2.01 -5.74 -10.78
N ASN A 233 3.05 -6.48 -10.41
CA ASN A 233 2.96 -7.71 -9.64
C ASN A 233 2.04 -7.68 -8.43
N PHE A 234 1.86 -6.55 -7.75
CA PHE A 234 0.86 -6.46 -6.69
C PHE A 234 -0.53 -6.86 -7.19
N PHE A 235 -0.89 -6.53 -8.43
CA PHE A 235 -2.14 -7.02 -9.01
C PHE A 235 -2.16 -8.53 -9.19
N LEU A 236 -1.05 -9.12 -9.65
CA LEU A 236 -0.96 -10.57 -9.76
C LEU A 236 -1.09 -11.19 -8.37
N GLU A 237 -0.35 -10.70 -7.37
CA GLU A 237 -0.45 -11.09 -5.96
C GLU A 237 -1.91 -11.11 -5.47
N TYR A 238 -2.67 -10.03 -5.67
CA TYR A 238 -4.08 -9.95 -5.24
C TYR A 238 -5.02 -10.88 -6.00
N ASN A 239 -4.58 -11.52 -7.08
CA ASN A 239 -5.39 -12.40 -7.92
C ASN A 239 -4.77 -13.81 -8.11
N LEU A 240 -3.66 -14.14 -7.43
CA LEU A 240 -2.98 -15.45 -7.58
C LEU A 240 -3.88 -16.62 -7.14
N ASP A 241 -4.72 -16.42 -6.13
CA ASP A 241 -5.72 -17.37 -5.66
C ASP A 241 -6.79 -17.67 -6.74
N GLN A 242 -7.18 -16.66 -7.51
CA GLN A 242 -8.12 -16.83 -8.63
C GLN A 242 -7.50 -17.54 -9.85
N VAL A 243 -6.16 -17.56 -9.94
CA VAL A 243 -5.40 -18.21 -11.02
C VAL A 243 -5.12 -19.69 -10.73
N THR A 244 -5.24 -20.13 -9.47
CA THR A 244 -4.92 -21.51 -9.04
C THR A 244 -6.10 -22.48 -9.10
N GLY A 245 -7.28 -22.02 -9.56
CA GLY A 245 -8.30 -22.92 -10.09
C GLY A 245 -7.87 -23.55 -11.42
N THR A 246 -8.58 -24.56 -11.92
CA THR A 246 -8.35 -25.19 -13.25
C THR A 246 -8.45 -24.23 -14.46
N GLN A 247 -8.54 -22.92 -14.23
CA GLN A 247 -8.57 -21.88 -15.24
C GLN A 247 -7.22 -21.16 -15.29
N PHE A 248 -6.57 -21.32 -16.44
CA PHE A 248 -5.37 -20.59 -16.86
C PHE A 248 -5.43 -19.10 -16.49
N LEU A 249 -4.26 -18.49 -16.31
CA LEU A 249 -4.05 -17.04 -16.19
C LEU A 249 -5.13 -16.26 -16.95
N SER A 250 -5.77 -15.31 -16.25
CA SER A 250 -6.67 -14.36 -16.90
C SER A 250 -5.98 -13.74 -18.12
N SER A 251 -6.76 -13.26 -19.10
CA SER A 251 -6.18 -12.61 -20.29
C SER A 251 -5.18 -11.52 -19.91
N LEU A 252 -5.50 -10.74 -18.86
CA LEU A 252 -4.62 -9.72 -18.30
C LEU A 252 -3.34 -10.31 -17.69
N GLY A 253 -3.42 -11.42 -16.96
CA GLY A 253 -2.25 -12.08 -16.40
C GLY A 253 -1.29 -12.62 -17.48
N ARG A 254 -1.82 -13.15 -18.59
CA ARG A 254 -0.99 -13.54 -19.76
C ARG A 254 -0.33 -12.34 -20.43
N ASP A 255 -1.08 -11.25 -20.57
CA ASP A 255 -0.59 -10.02 -21.16
C ASP A 255 0.54 -9.42 -20.29
N MET A 256 0.40 -9.40 -18.96
CA MET A 256 1.44 -8.95 -18.03
C MET A 256 2.71 -9.80 -18.11
N ALA A 257 2.58 -11.13 -18.11
CA ALA A 257 3.73 -12.03 -18.26
C ALA A 257 4.45 -11.81 -19.61
N ALA A 258 3.70 -11.56 -20.69
CA ALA A 258 4.27 -11.23 -21.99
C ALA A 258 5.00 -9.87 -21.98
N ILE A 259 4.49 -8.87 -21.25
CA ILE A 259 5.15 -7.56 -21.14
C ILE A 259 6.48 -7.69 -20.39
N TRP A 260 6.55 -8.49 -19.32
CA TRP A 260 7.82 -8.73 -18.61
C TRP A 260 8.84 -9.46 -19.46
N ASP A 261 8.38 -10.29 -20.40
CA ASP A 261 9.25 -11.03 -21.30
C ASP A 261 9.68 -10.19 -22.52
N MET A 262 10.08 -8.95 -22.25
CA MET A 262 10.64 -8.08 -23.28
C MET A 262 12.07 -8.56 -23.64
N PRO A 263 12.37 -8.73 -24.94
CA PRO A 263 13.67 -9.21 -25.39
C PRO A 263 14.76 -8.14 -25.23
N GLU A 264 16.03 -8.56 -25.29
CA GLU A 264 17.21 -7.68 -25.33
C GLU A 264 17.43 -6.79 -24.09
N PHE A 265 16.98 -7.21 -22.91
CA PHE A 265 17.26 -6.49 -21.67
C PHE A 265 18.76 -6.34 -21.37
N SER A 266 19.11 -5.21 -20.75
CA SER A 266 20.39 -5.08 -20.06
C SER A 266 20.50 -6.12 -18.94
N ASN A 267 21.73 -6.52 -18.59
CA ASN A 267 21.95 -7.50 -17.52
C ASN A 267 21.28 -7.08 -16.20
N GLU A 268 21.26 -5.77 -15.91
CA GLU A 268 20.63 -5.22 -14.72
C GLU A 268 19.11 -5.46 -14.70
N LEU A 269 18.41 -5.18 -15.80
CA LEU A 269 16.96 -5.38 -15.89
C LEU A 269 16.58 -6.86 -15.90
N GLN A 270 17.42 -7.72 -16.49
CA GLN A 270 17.25 -9.17 -16.40
C GLN A 270 17.28 -9.62 -14.94
N ILE A 271 18.27 -9.17 -14.17
CA ILE A 271 18.38 -9.56 -12.76
C ILE A 271 17.25 -8.95 -11.92
N ARG A 272 16.89 -7.67 -12.10
CA ARG A 272 15.73 -7.06 -11.42
C ARG A 272 14.43 -7.82 -11.69
N ARG A 273 14.20 -8.26 -12.94
CA ARG A 273 13.10 -9.14 -13.31
C ARG A 273 13.19 -10.48 -12.57
N SER A 274 14.34 -11.14 -12.57
CA SER A 274 14.52 -12.42 -11.87
C SER A 274 14.28 -12.30 -10.36
N HIS A 275 14.75 -11.22 -9.74
CA HIS A 275 14.49 -10.91 -8.33
C HIS A 275 13.00 -10.71 -8.04
N MET A 276 12.29 -10.05 -8.95
CA MET A 276 10.83 -9.92 -8.86
C MET A 276 10.14 -11.29 -8.96
N LEU A 277 10.58 -12.19 -9.85
CA LEU A 277 10.05 -13.55 -9.94
C LEU A 277 10.31 -14.37 -8.67
N CYS A 278 11.48 -14.20 -8.04
CA CYS A 278 11.76 -14.80 -6.72
C CYS A 278 10.75 -14.34 -5.66
N SER A 279 10.36 -13.06 -5.64
CA SER A 279 9.35 -12.55 -4.71
C SER A 279 7.97 -13.17 -4.95
N MET A 280 7.61 -13.46 -6.22
CA MET A 280 6.34 -14.10 -6.54
C MET A 280 6.19 -15.50 -5.93
N ALA A 281 7.28 -16.22 -5.68
CA ALA A 281 7.23 -17.49 -4.94
C ALA A 281 6.78 -17.28 -3.48
N PHE A 282 7.27 -16.22 -2.83
CA PHE A 282 6.82 -15.86 -1.49
C PHE A 282 5.33 -15.46 -1.48
N PHE A 283 4.92 -14.60 -2.42
CA PHE A 283 3.53 -14.14 -2.51
C PHE A 283 2.54 -15.25 -2.88
N ASP A 284 2.89 -16.14 -3.81
CA ASP A 284 2.09 -17.31 -4.15
C ASP A 284 1.84 -18.20 -2.93
N LEU A 285 2.91 -18.50 -2.17
CA LEU A 285 2.79 -19.24 -0.93
C LEU A 285 1.90 -18.50 0.09
N LYS A 286 2.11 -17.19 0.26
CA LYS A 286 1.33 -16.35 1.20
C LYS A 286 -0.15 -16.34 0.82
N ARG A 287 -0.47 -16.22 -0.47
CA ARG A 287 -1.84 -16.09 -0.97
C ARG A 287 -2.60 -17.40 -0.97
N ARG A 288 -1.98 -18.51 -1.34
CA ARG A 288 -2.58 -19.85 -1.16
C ARG A 288 -2.87 -20.12 0.30
N HIS A 289 -1.92 -19.79 1.17
CA HIS A 289 -2.16 -19.86 2.60
C HIS A 289 -3.35 -18.99 3.03
N LYS A 290 -3.41 -17.71 2.65
CA LYS A 290 -4.58 -16.87 2.99
C LYS A 290 -5.88 -17.48 2.48
N SER A 291 -5.91 -17.97 1.23
CA SER A 291 -7.08 -18.59 0.61
C SER A 291 -7.59 -19.81 1.37
N ASP A 292 -6.69 -20.68 1.82
CA ASP A 292 -7.04 -21.87 2.61
C ASP A 292 -7.69 -21.52 3.97
N PHE A 293 -7.51 -20.28 4.42
CA PHE A 293 -7.94 -19.79 5.73
C PHE A 293 -9.00 -18.67 5.65
N LEU A 294 -9.41 -18.24 4.44
CA LEU A 294 -10.41 -17.19 4.22
C LEU A 294 -11.76 -17.43 4.93
N ASN A 295 -12.11 -18.70 5.16
CA ASN A 295 -13.37 -19.10 5.80
C ASN A 295 -13.19 -19.58 7.25
N GLN A 296 -12.01 -19.37 7.85
CA GLN A 296 -11.78 -19.70 9.26
C GLN A 296 -12.11 -18.49 10.13
N ASP A 297 -12.86 -18.73 11.20
CA ASP A 297 -13.15 -17.69 12.19
C ASP A 297 -11.84 -17.24 12.86
N THR A 298 -11.50 -15.98 12.68
CA THR A 298 -10.44 -15.31 13.43
C THR A 298 -10.96 -14.85 14.78
N ASP A 299 -10.13 -14.92 15.83
CA ASP A 299 -10.50 -14.38 17.15
C ASP A 299 -10.35 -12.85 17.24
N GLY A 300 -9.84 -12.20 16.18
CA GLY A 300 -9.55 -10.77 16.10
C GLY A 300 -8.60 -10.26 17.19
N ARG A 301 -7.81 -11.16 17.80
CA ARG A 301 -7.03 -10.92 19.02
C ARG A 301 -5.73 -11.70 19.07
N THR A 302 -5.38 -12.45 18.03
CA THR A 302 -4.12 -13.20 17.95
C THR A 302 -3.24 -12.63 16.87
N VAL A 303 -1.96 -12.46 17.20
CA VAL A 303 -0.94 -11.87 16.32
C VAL A 303 0.30 -12.77 16.24
N TRP A 304 1.10 -12.59 15.19
CA TRP A 304 2.32 -13.36 14.94
C TRP A 304 3.55 -12.61 15.43
N ILE A 305 4.33 -13.25 16.30
CA ILE A 305 5.52 -12.67 16.91
C ILE A 305 6.75 -13.43 16.44
N HIS A 306 7.77 -12.67 16.02
CA HIS A 306 9.04 -13.22 15.57
C HIS A 306 10.03 -13.34 16.73
N LYS A 307 10.91 -14.33 16.63
CA LYS A 307 11.97 -14.56 17.61
C LYS A 307 13.09 -13.53 17.50
N ASP A 308 13.38 -13.13 16.28
CA ASP A 308 14.55 -12.35 15.92
C ASP A 308 14.14 -11.18 15.03
N ARG A 309 14.61 -10.00 15.41
CA ARG A 309 14.38 -8.72 14.74
C ARG A 309 14.80 -8.73 13.27
N ASP A 310 15.93 -9.35 12.94
CA ASP A 310 16.46 -9.36 11.59
C ASP A 310 15.74 -10.38 10.70
N ILE A 311 15.27 -11.50 11.28
CA ILE A 311 14.37 -12.44 10.59
C ILE A 311 13.04 -11.76 10.23
N TRP A 312 12.46 -10.99 11.16
CA TRP A 312 11.26 -10.20 10.87
C TRP A 312 11.52 -9.12 9.83
N ARG A 313 12.64 -8.39 9.91
CA ARG A 313 13.02 -7.40 8.89
C ARG A 313 13.03 -8.02 7.50
N ASP A 314 13.67 -9.18 7.36
CA ASP A 314 13.77 -9.88 6.08
C ASP A 314 12.40 -10.35 5.57
N PHE A 315 11.53 -10.84 6.47
CA PHE A 315 10.14 -11.13 6.12
C PHE A 315 9.43 -9.88 5.63
N LYS A 316 9.48 -8.80 6.39
CA LYS A 316 8.71 -7.59 6.09
C LYS A 316 9.24 -6.85 4.85
N ALA A 317 10.55 -6.88 4.62
CA ALA A 317 11.15 -6.44 3.37
C ALA A 317 10.65 -7.27 2.19
N SER A 318 10.52 -8.60 2.32
CA SER A 318 9.91 -9.45 1.30
C SER A 318 8.45 -9.11 1.05
N ASP A 319 7.72 -8.83 2.12
CA ASP A 319 6.29 -8.53 2.11
C ASP A 319 5.94 -7.15 1.54
N SER A 320 6.91 -6.23 1.45
CA SER A 320 6.69 -4.88 0.88
C SER A 320 6.80 -4.82 -0.65
N ALA A 321 7.22 -5.92 -1.29
CA ALA A 321 7.29 -6.11 -2.75
C ALA A 321 8.09 -5.07 -3.57
N GLY A 322 8.94 -4.23 -2.97
CA GLY A 322 9.78 -3.23 -3.68
C GLY A 322 10.97 -3.79 -4.47
N TYR A 323 10.90 -5.05 -4.92
CA TYR A 323 12.06 -5.83 -5.39
C TYR A 323 12.57 -5.44 -6.78
N SER A 324 11.72 -4.86 -7.63
CA SER A 324 12.15 -4.35 -8.95
C SER A 324 13.22 -3.26 -8.82
N HIS A 325 13.30 -2.61 -7.66
CA HIS A 325 14.22 -1.53 -7.34
C HIS A 325 15.43 -1.99 -6.51
N TYR A 326 15.59 -3.30 -6.25
CA TYR A 326 16.54 -3.83 -5.28
C TYR A 326 18.00 -3.33 -5.45
N PHE A 327 18.48 -3.20 -6.70
CA PHE A 327 19.84 -2.71 -6.96
C PHE A 327 20.07 -1.23 -6.66
N SER A 328 19.01 -0.47 -6.46
CA SER A 328 19.09 0.95 -6.16
C SER A 328 18.99 1.25 -4.66
N TYR A 329 18.71 0.24 -3.84
CA TYR A 329 18.77 0.38 -2.39
C TYR A 329 20.22 0.40 -1.90
N ALA A 330 20.43 1.04 -0.75
CA ALA A 330 21.72 1.00 -0.06
C ALA A 330 22.12 -0.44 0.30
N LEU A 331 23.42 -0.69 0.37
CA LEU A 331 23.94 -2.02 0.68
C LEU A 331 23.65 -2.47 2.12
N GLY A 332 23.49 -3.78 2.31
CA GLY A 332 23.39 -4.40 3.64
C GLY A 332 22.15 -3.99 4.45
N ALA A 333 22.33 -3.87 5.77
CA ALA A 333 21.22 -3.61 6.69
C ALA A 333 20.45 -2.31 6.42
N PRO A 334 21.09 -1.16 6.07
CA PRO A 334 20.36 0.07 5.72
C PRO A 334 19.33 -0.11 4.59
N GLY A 335 19.69 -0.73 3.46
CA GLY A 335 18.73 -0.95 2.37
C GLY A 335 17.66 -1.97 2.70
N ARG A 336 18.02 -3.05 3.42
CA ARG A 336 17.00 -4.01 3.92
C ARG A 336 16.02 -3.35 4.89
N ASN A 337 16.50 -2.42 5.73
CA ASN A 337 15.62 -1.63 6.58
C ASN A 337 14.70 -0.75 5.73
N ASP A 338 15.19 -0.10 4.68
CA ASP A 338 14.36 0.73 3.80
C ASP A 338 13.26 -0.07 3.10
N MET A 339 13.60 -1.26 2.58
CA MET A 339 12.62 -2.18 1.99
C MET A 339 11.56 -2.59 3.02
N MET A 340 11.97 -2.93 4.24
CA MET A 340 11.05 -3.22 5.34
C MET A 340 10.16 -2.01 5.68
N LEU A 341 10.75 -0.82 5.75
CA LEU A 341 10.06 0.41 6.14
C LEU A 341 8.94 0.75 5.16
N ALA A 342 9.12 0.51 3.86
CA ALA A 342 8.07 0.71 2.86
C ALA A 342 6.80 -0.09 3.16
N GLY A 343 6.93 -1.29 3.74
CA GLY A 343 5.80 -2.08 4.21
C GLY A 343 5.34 -1.70 5.62
N LEU A 344 6.26 -1.35 6.52
CA LEU A 344 5.94 -0.96 7.89
C LEU A 344 5.08 0.32 7.95
N VAL A 345 5.33 1.30 7.08
CA VAL A 345 4.49 2.51 7.02
C VAL A 345 3.06 2.19 6.57
N ASN A 346 2.85 1.10 5.83
CA ASN A 346 1.51 0.58 5.53
C ASN A 346 0.84 -0.06 6.72
N ASP A 347 1.59 -0.83 7.49
CA ASP A 347 1.03 -1.52 8.63
C ASP A 347 0.54 -0.57 9.73
N TRP A 348 1.05 0.65 9.81
CA TRP A 348 0.51 1.65 10.73
C TRP A 348 -0.95 1.97 10.41
N ILE A 349 -1.32 2.16 9.15
CA ILE A 349 -2.69 2.55 8.79
C ILE A 349 -3.67 1.37 8.81
N ASP A 350 -3.16 0.16 8.57
CA ASP A 350 -3.95 -1.07 8.49
C ASP A 350 -3.92 -1.84 9.83
N LEU A 351 -3.47 -1.21 10.93
CA LEU A 351 -3.30 -1.85 12.24
C LEU A 351 -4.57 -2.56 12.74
N GLY A 352 -5.72 -1.90 12.67
CA GLY A 352 -7.02 -2.48 13.00
C GLY A 352 -7.46 -3.60 12.05
N PRO A 353 -7.59 -3.33 10.74
CA PRO A 353 -7.92 -4.35 9.75
C PRO A 353 -7.05 -5.61 9.84
N ASP A 354 -5.73 -5.46 9.94
CA ASP A 354 -4.79 -6.58 10.05
C ASP A 354 -4.97 -7.38 11.34
N LEU A 355 -5.39 -6.75 12.44
CA LEU A 355 -5.75 -7.45 13.66
C LEU A 355 -6.99 -8.33 13.47
N SER A 356 -8.03 -7.78 12.83
CA SER A 356 -9.27 -8.51 12.56
C SER A 356 -9.02 -9.73 11.69
N TYR A 357 -8.13 -9.63 10.69
CA TYR A 357 -7.79 -10.73 9.78
C TYR A 357 -6.63 -11.61 10.26
N GLN A 358 -6.06 -11.34 11.44
CA GLN A 358 -4.86 -12.02 11.96
C GLN A 358 -3.71 -12.05 10.94
N GLU A 359 -3.44 -10.90 10.30
CA GLU A 359 -2.42 -10.79 9.25
C GLU A 359 -1.07 -11.35 9.74
N CYS A 360 -0.46 -12.18 8.90
CA CYS A 360 0.64 -13.04 9.31
C CYS A 360 1.96 -12.30 9.62
N ASN A 361 2.06 -11.01 9.30
CA ASN A 361 3.27 -10.21 9.51
C ASN A 361 3.00 -8.70 9.65
N GLN A 362 2.06 -8.34 10.53
CA GLN A 362 1.83 -6.94 10.86
C GLN A 362 2.99 -6.41 11.74
N SER A 363 3.61 -5.33 11.28
CA SER A 363 4.87 -4.78 11.80
C SER A 363 4.78 -4.26 13.21
N VAL A 364 3.73 -3.52 13.53
CA VAL A 364 3.54 -2.92 14.86
C VAL A 364 3.38 -4.03 15.90
N PHE A 365 2.61 -5.09 15.63
CA PHE A 365 2.48 -6.24 16.52
C PHE A 365 3.79 -6.99 16.70
N ALA A 366 4.58 -7.15 15.64
CA ALA A 366 5.90 -7.75 15.75
C ALA A 366 6.82 -6.93 16.68
N LEU A 367 6.88 -5.61 16.45
CA LEU A 367 7.74 -4.67 17.17
C LEU A 367 7.31 -4.43 18.63
N THR A 368 6.00 -4.41 18.91
CA THR A 368 5.46 -4.28 20.28
C THR A 368 5.29 -5.62 20.97
N ARG A 369 5.68 -6.73 20.32
CA ARG A 369 5.53 -8.09 20.86
C ARG A 369 4.06 -8.43 21.17
N GLY A 370 3.14 -7.88 20.38
CA GLY A 370 1.68 -8.03 20.51
C GLY A 370 1.06 -7.16 21.60
N SER A 371 1.81 -6.20 22.15
CA SER A 371 1.27 -5.22 23.09
C SER A 371 0.56 -4.09 22.34
N LEU A 372 -0.64 -3.78 22.80
CA LEU A 372 -1.46 -2.65 22.33
C LEU A 372 -1.61 -1.57 23.40
N THR A 373 -0.78 -1.58 24.45
CA THR A 373 -0.79 -0.49 25.43
C THR A 373 -0.33 0.79 24.76
N ILE A 374 -0.89 1.93 25.16
CA ILE A 374 -0.53 3.22 24.55
C ILE A 374 0.97 3.50 24.67
N ASN A 375 1.59 3.11 25.79
CA ASN A 375 3.02 3.28 26.04
C ASN A 375 3.90 2.46 25.09
N ASP A 376 3.48 1.26 24.72
CA ASP A 376 4.25 0.42 23.78
C ASP A 376 4.02 0.88 22.34
N LEU A 377 2.80 1.32 22.00
CA LEU A 377 2.48 1.92 20.71
C LEU A 377 3.25 3.22 20.46
N THR A 378 3.31 4.13 21.43
CA THR A 378 4.04 5.40 21.29
C THR A 378 5.54 5.18 21.20
N GLN A 379 6.10 4.24 21.96
CA GLN A 379 7.51 3.84 21.84
C GLN A 379 7.83 3.19 20.48
N CYS A 380 6.91 2.41 19.92
CA CYS A 380 7.04 1.84 18.59
C CYS A 380 6.95 2.92 17.50
N TYR A 381 6.05 3.88 17.67
CA TYR A 381 5.89 5.03 16.79
C TYR A 381 7.15 5.88 16.75
N GLU A 382 7.67 6.26 17.93
CA GLU A 382 8.89 7.04 18.06
C GLU A 382 10.07 6.37 17.31
N ARG A 383 10.28 5.07 17.53
CA ARG A 383 11.33 4.29 16.85
C ARG A 383 11.10 4.14 15.36
N THR A 384 9.83 4.04 14.93
CA THR A 384 9.49 4.07 13.51
C THR A 384 9.99 5.38 12.91
N VAL A 385 9.64 6.53 13.50
CA VAL A 385 10.05 7.84 13.00
C VAL A 385 11.57 7.98 13.00
N TRP A 386 12.29 7.40 13.97
CA TRP A 386 13.76 7.41 13.94
C TRP A 386 14.36 6.64 12.77
N MET A 387 13.76 5.50 12.42
CA MET A 387 14.15 4.70 11.25
C MET A 387 13.81 5.42 9.95
N LEU A 388 12.67 6.13 9.91
CA LEU A 388 12.35 7.02 8.81
C LEU A 388 13.43 8.10 8.67
N ASN A 389 13.74 8.86 9.72
CA ASN A 389 14.79 9.87 9.70
C ASN A 389 16.15 9.32 9.22
N ALA A 390 16.50 8.09 9.61
CA ALA A 390 17.73 7.44 9.13
C ALA A 390 17.76 7.17 7.63
N SER A 391 16.60 6.98 7.01
CA SER A 391 16.45 6.81 5.56
C SER A 391 16.71 8.13 4.83
N PHE A 392 16.38 9.26 5.48
CA PHE A 392 16.53 10.62 4.95
C PHE A 392 17.90 11.25 5.24
N ASP A 393 18.72 10.67 6.12
CA ASP A 393 20.03 11.22 6.49
C ASP A 393 21.13 10.94 5.44
N SER A 394 20.84 10.19 4.37
CA SER A 394 21.80 9.81 3.34
C SER A 394 21.19 9.74 1.94
N GLU A 395 21.86 10.39 0.97
CA GLU A 395 21.54 10.28 -0.46
C GLU A 395 21.67 8.86 -1.02
N GLU A 396 22.52 8.02 -0.41
CA GLU A 396 22.66 6.60 -0.81
C GLU A 396 21.33 5.83 -0.61
N ARG A 397 20.49 6.29 0.33
CA ARG A 397 19.22 5.65 0.68
C ARG A 397 18.03 6.27 -0.05
N HIS A 398 18.27 7.06 -1.11
CA HIS A 398 17.21 7.84 -1.73
C HIS A 398 16.05 7.02 -2.30
N VAL A 399 16.34 5.91 -2.97
CA VAL A 399 15.31 4.99 -3.45
C VAL A 399 14.51 4.43 -2.28
N GLY A 400 15.18 4.14 -1.16
CA GLY A 400 14.56 3.69 0.07
C GLY A 400 13.54 4.66 0.63
N TYR A 401 13.94 5.92 0.86
CA TYR A 401 12.99 6.90 1.36
C TYR A 401 11.90 7.24 0.32
N ASN A 402 12.20 7.26 -0.98
CA ASN A 402 11.19 7.50 -2.02
C ASN A 402 10.16 6.37 -2.09
N CYS A 403 10.56 5.12 -1.83
CA CYS A 403 9.65 4.00 -1.69
C CYS A 403 8.68 4.21 -0.51
N ILE A 404 9.22 4.58 0.65
CA ILE A 404 8.42 4.85 1.86
C ILE A 404 7.41 5.98 1.62
N VAL A 405 7.89 7.10 1.10
CA VAL A 405 7.08 8.29 0.76
C VAL A 405 6.02 7.96 -0.29
N GLY A 406 6.44 7.14 -1.25
CA GLY A 406 5.63 6.47 -2.24
C GLY A 406 4.41 5.73 -1.65
N THR A 407 4.67 4.90 -0.66
CA THR A 407 3.60 4.18 0.03
C THR A 407 2.69 5.16 0.79
N CYS A 408 3.25 6.13 1.52
CA CYS A 408 2.48 7.09 2.32
C CYS A 408 1.49 7.94 1.50
N ILE A 409 1.88 8.45 0.34
CA ILE A 409 0.97 9.24 -0.50
C ILE A 409 -0.07 8.34 -1.19
N TRP A 410 0.30 7.11 -1.58
CA TRP A 410 -0.68 6.14 -2.07
C TRP A 410 -1.79 5.94 -1.04
N GLN A 411 -1.44 5.74 0.22
CA GLN A 411 -2.39 5.58 1.32
C GLN A 411 -3.31 6.79 1.43
N LEU A 412 -2.72 8.00 1.56
CA LEU A 412 -3.46 9.25 1.71
C LEU A 412 -4.42 9.55 0.55
N SER A 413 -4.17 8.92 -0.61
CA SER A 413 -4.89 9.14 -1.86
C SER A 413 -5.70 7.95 -2.38
N ASN A 414 -5.68 6.81 -1.69
CA ASN A 414 -6.53 5.65 -2.00
C ASN A 414 -7.73 5.50 -1.03
N HIS A 415 -8.94 5.66 -1.56
CA HIS A 415 -10.20 5.59 -0.81
C HIS A 415 -10.37 4.30 0.01
N ARG A 416 -9.65 3.22 -0.35
CA ARG A 416 -9.66 1.95 0.37
C ARG A 416 -9.33 2.10 1.86
N HIS A 417 -8.41 3.01 2.23
CA HIS A 417 -7.85 3.02 3.58
C HIS A 417 -8.59 3.93 4.57
N ASP A 418 -9.60 4.68 4.13
CA ASP A 418 -10.47 5.54 4.96
C ASP A 418 -9.75 6.35 6.08
N LEU A 419 -8.54 6.80 5.78
CA LEU A 419 -7.57 7.23 6.80
C LEU A 419 -8.04 8.41 7.63
N TRP A 420 -8.70 9.35 6.97
CA TRP A 420 -9.18 10.57 7.61
C TRP A 420 -10.33 10.29 8.57
N ARG A 421 -11.12 9.24 8.32
CA ARG A 421 -12.05 8.74 9.32
C ARG A 421 -11.31 8.22 10.54
N TYR A 422 -10.30 7.37 10.35
CA TYR A 422 -9.50 6.90 11.47
C TYR A 422 -8.87 8.06 12.25
N TYR A 423 -8.32 9.05 11.56
CA TYR A 423 -7.83 10.28 12.19
C TYR A 423 -8.92 10.97 13.03
N SER A 424 -10.13 11.14 12.48
CA SER A 424 -11.24 11.78 13.20
C SER A 424 -11.67 11.04 14.48
N LEU A 425 -11.39 9.74 14.59
CA LEU A 425 -11.69 8.93 15.77
C LEU A 425 -10.65 9.07 16.90
N ALA A 426 -9.44 9.53 16.58
CA ALA A 426 -8.31 9.48 17.52
C ALA A 426 -7.34 10.67 17.42
N TYR A 427 -7.75 11.79 16.82
CA TYR A 427 -6.90 12.99 16.67
C TYR A 427 -6.44 13.58 18.02
N ASP A 428 -7.19 13.32 19.09
CA ASP A 428 -6.86 13.71 20.45
C ASP A 428 -5.58 13.03 20.97
N ASN A 429 -5.25 11.85 20.44
CA ASN A 429 -4.06 11.08 20.79
C ASN A 429 -2.76 11.70 20.27
N CYS A 430 -2.82 12.66 19.34
CA CYS A 430 -1.63 13.45 18.99
C CYS A 430 -1.03 14.12 20.24
N SER A 431 -1.84 14.53 21.21
CA SER A 431 -1.34 15.16 22.46
C SER A 431 -0.43 14.23 23.29
N VAL A 432 -0.65 12.91 23.25
CA VAL A 432 0.18 11.91 23.92
C VAL A 432 1.56 11.83 23.28
N ALA A 433 1.61 12.04 21.97
CA ALA A 433 2.83 11.94 21.19
C ALA A 433 3.71 13.19 21.25
N GLN A 434 3.19 14.34 21.69
CA GLN A 434 3.97 15.58 21.87
C GLN A 434 5.15 15.44 22.86
N GLN A 435 5.16 14.36 23.65
CA GLN A 435 6.22 14.03 24.60
C GLN A 435 7.35 13.19 23.98
N LEU A 436 7.18 12.74 22.73
CA LEU A 436 8.14 11.89 22.02
C LEU A 436 9.27 12.73 21.42
N ASP A 437 10.47 12.14 21.41
CA ASP A 437 11.65 12.76 20.81
C ASP A 437 11.80 12.27 19.36
N LEU A 438 10.98 12.80 18.45
CA LEU A 438 10.83 12.28 17.09
C LEU A 438 11.99 12.60 16.14
N TYR A 439 13.00 13.37 16.54
CA TYR A 439 14.04 13.86 15.63
C TYR A 439 15.32 13.02 15.61
N LYS A 440 15.40 11.95 16.40
CA LYS A 440 16.59 11.07 16.36
C LYS A 440 16.70 10.31 15.05
N ILE A 441 17.93 9.93 14.72
CA ILE A 441 18.28 9.09 13.59
C ILE A 441 18.78 7.76 14.15
N ALA A 442 18.11 6.66 13.78
CA ALA A 442 18.46 5.34 14.27
C ALA A 442 18.04 4.25 13.29
N ASN A 443 18.88 3.25 13.05
CA ASN A 443 18.48 2.05 12.30
C ASN A 443 17.72 1.08 13.20
N LEU A 444 17.09 0.07 12.60
CA LEU A 444 16.35 -0.97 13.33
C LEU A 444 17.15 -1.60 14.47
N ALA A 445 18.45 -1.85 14.24
CA ALA A 445 19.34 -2.46 15.23
C ALA A 445 19.74 -1.52 16.38
N ASP A 446 19.66 -0.21 16.15
CA ASP A 446 19.86 0.80 17.18
C ASP A 446 18.59 0.91 18.05
N CYS A 447 17.42 0.86 17.41
CA CYS A 447 16.11 0.96 18.06
C CYS A 447 15.76 -0.25 18.95
N TYR A 448 16.19 -1.45 18.56
CA TYR A 448 15.78 -2.71 19.21
C TYR A 448 16.94 -3.69 19.35
N ALA A 449 16.97 -4.43 20.47
CA ALA A 449 17.76 -5.66 20.57
C ALA A 449 17.22 -6.77 19.64
N LEU A 450 17.97 -7.87 19.50
CA LEU A 450 17.56 -8.99 18.62
C LEU A 450 16.21 -9.59 19.02
N ASP A 451 15.87 -9.58 20.29
CA ASP A 451 14.59 -10.07 20.83
C ASP A 451 13.46 -9.02 20.84
N PHE A 452 13.66 -7.91 20.11
CA PHE A 452 12.81 -6.72 20.07
C PHE A 452 12.69 -5.95 21.39
N THR A 453 13.59 -6.15 22.36
CA THR A 453 13.64 -5.26 23.52
C THR A 453 13.96 -3.83 23.05
N PRO A 454 13.09 -2.84 23.31
CA PRO A 454 13.33 -1.46 22.90
C PRO A 454 14.57 -0.89 23.59
N ARG A 455 15.41 -0.15 22.85
CA ARG A 455 16.61 0.50 23.36
C ARG A 455 16.40 1.99 23.57
N THR A 456 17.06 2.55 24.57
CA THR A 456 17.12 3.99 24.80
C THR A 456 18.33 4.57 24.08
N LEU A 457 18.13 5.66 23.34
CA LEU A 457 19.16 6.31 22.55
C LEU A 457 19.42 7.73 23.06
N SER A 458 20.18 7.84 24.15
CA SER A 458 20.45 9.15 24.77
C SER A 458 21.39 10.03 23.96
N ASP A 459 22.34 9.41 23.22
CA ASP A 459 23.40 10.12 22.48
C ASP A 459 23.24 9.99 20.95
N ALA A 460 22.05 9.64 20.46
CA ALA A 460 21.82 9.52 19.03
C ALA A 460 21.88 10.88 18.32
N LYS A 461 22.42 10.88 17.09
CA LYS A 461 22.34 12.03 16.19
C LYS A 461 20.86 12.37 15.95
N ALA A 462 20.55 13.66 15.84
CA ALA A 462 19.23 14.14 15.46
C ALA A 462 19.27 14.78 14.07
N ILE A 463 18.19 14.64 13.32
CA ILE A 463 17.98 15.36 12.07
C ILE A 463 17.74 16.84 12.38
N SER A 464 18.37 17.73 11.61
CA SER A 464 18.18 19.18 11.76
C SER A 464 17.03 19.64 10.87
N ILE A 465 15.93 20.05 11.49
CA ILE A 465 14.73 20.52 10.79
C ILE A 465 14.67 22.04 10.88
N SER A 466 14.92 22.70 9.75
CA SER A 466 14.70 24.13 9.61
C SER A 466 13.20 24.38 9.47
N ARG A 467 12.61 25.20 10.34
CA ARG A 467 11.17 25.52 10.29
C ARG A 467 10.95 27.01 10.01
N GLN A 468 9.89 27.35 9.29
CA GLN A 468 9.42 28.71 9.07
C GLN A 468 7.89 28.79 9.14
N ASP A 469 7.37 29.99 9.40
CA ASP A 469 5.92 30.23 9.43
C ASP A 469 5.31 30.02 8.04
N TYR A 470 4.34 29.10 7.97
CA TYR A 470 3.43 28.95 6.84
C TYR A 470 2.11 29.62 7.20
N SER A 471 1.71 30.64 6.42
CA SER A 471 0.41 31.28 6.56
C SER A 471 -0.63 30.55 5.71
N TYR A 472 -1.72 30.11 6.33
CA TYR A 472 -2.81 29.43 5.62
C TYR A 472 -4.08 30.28 5.59
N HIS A 473 -4.86 30.10 4.53
CA HIS A 473 -6.19 30.68 4.38
C HIS A 473 -7.07 29.69 3.62
N ILE A 474 -7.89 28.94 4.36
CA ILE A 474 -8.77 27.90 3.83
C ILE A 474 -10.22 28.25 4.13
N ARG A 475 -11.14 27.87 3.24
CA ARG A 475 -12.59 28.05 3.43
C ARG A 475 -13.26 26.69 3.55
N ILE A 476 -13.90 26.43 4.69
CA ILE A 476 -14.61 25.19 5.01
C ILE A 476 -16.07 25.54 5.27
N ASN A 477 -17.02 24.95 4.53
CA ASN A 477 -18.46 25.24 4.68
C ASN A 477 -18.81 26.74 4.68
N GLN A 478 -18.17 27.52 3.79
CA GLN A 478 -18.30 28.99 3.70
C GLN A 478 -17.71 29.79 4.88
N ILE A 479 -17.08 29.13 5.84
CA ILE A 479 -16.36 29.76 6.95
C ILE A 479 -14.89 29.89 6.58
N GLU A 480 -14.33 31.10 6.70
CA GLU A 480 -12.90 31.33 6.48
C GLU A 480 -12.10 31.01 7.74
N HIS A 481 -11.08 30.17 7.60
CA HIS A 481 -10.07 29.89 8.61
C HIS A 481 -8.74 30.46 8.14
N LYS A 482 -8.12 31.29 9.00
CA LYS A 482 -6.83 31.95 8.74
C LYS A 482 -5.93 31.79 9.94
N GLY A 483 -4.67 31.48 9.70
CA GLY A 483 -3.68 31.34 10.77
C GLY A 483 -2.29 31.08 10.23
N SER A 484 -1.38 30.70 11.13
CA SER A 484 -0.05 30.25 10.77
C SER A 484 0.32 28.95 11.50
N ILE A 485 1.21 28.17 10.89
CA ILE A 485 1.80 26.96 11.44
C ILE A 485 3.28 26.90 11.07
N MET A 486 4.12 26.40 11.98
CA MET A 486 5.55 26.20 11.73
C MET A 486 5.79 24.88 10.98
N LEU A 487 6.11 24.97 9.70
CA LEU A 487 6.42 23.82 8.86
C LEU A 487 7.90 23.81 8.47
N HIS A 488 8.41 22.67 8.02
CA HIS A 488 9.74 22.57 7.43
C HIS A 488 9.89 23.62 6.31
N THR A 489 11.04 24.30 6.31
CA THR A 489 11.35 25.37 5.36
C THR A 489 11.15 24.91 3.92
N ALA A 490 11.58 23.69 3.59
CA ALA A 490 11.36 23.09 2.27
C ALA A 490 9.87 22.96 1.90
N VAL A 491 8.96 22.60 2.82
CA VAL A 491 7.51 22.53 2.51
C VAL A 491 6.95 23.90 2.16
N CYS A 492 7.34 24.92 2.91
CA CYS A 492 6.94 26.29 2.61
C CYS A 492 7.53 26.80 1.29
N ASP A 493 8.78 26.45 0.99
CA ASP A 493 9.46 26.89 -0.23
C ASP A 493 8.93 26.16 -1.47
N THR A 494 8.45 24.92 -1.35
CA THR A 494 7.82 24.18 -2.46
C THR A 494 6.47 24.78 -2.85
N VAL A 495 5.71 25.32 -1.89
CA VAL A 495 4.50 26.10 -2.19
C VAL A 495 4.85 27.45 -2.84
N LYS A 496 5.84 28.17 -2.30
CA LYS A 496 6.27 29.48 -2.86
C LYS A 496 6.80 29.37 -4.28
N SER A 497 7.45 28.25 -4.61
CA SER A 497 7.98 27.97 -5.94
C SER A 497 6.97 27.30 -6.87
N GLU A 498 5.71 27.14 -6.43
CA GLU A 498 4.62 26.50 -7.18
C GLU A 498 4.90 25.03 -7.54
N LEU A 499 5.85 24.39 -6.85
CA LEU A 499 6.18 22.97 -7.02
C LEU A 499 5.10 22.07 -6.41
N LEU A 500 4.57 22.46 -5.25
CA LEU A 500 3.37 21.85 -4.66
C LEU A 500 2.27 22.90 -4.53
N PRO A 501 1.01 22.59 -4.91
CA PRO A 501 -0.09 23.53 -4.72
C PRO A 501 -0.40 23.66 -3.23
N ALA A 502 -0.78 24.87 -2.81
CA ALA A 502 -1.16 25.14 -1.41
C ALA A 502 -2.31 24.24 -0.92
N SER A 503 -3.22 23.84 -1.82
CA SER A 503 -4.33 22.91 -1.55
C SER A 503 -3.86 21.57 -0.98
N VAL A 504 -2.68 21.10 -1.35
CA VAL A 504 -2.10 19.85 -0.83
C VAL A 504 -1.69 19.99 0.64
N ILE A 505 -1.06 21.12 1.00
CA ILE A 505 -0.71 21.43 2.39
C ILE A 505 -1.97 21.67 3.22
N ASP A 506 -2.93 22.38 2.64
CA ASP A 506 -4.20 22.70 3.29
C ASP A 506 -4.97 21.42 3.63
N TYR A 507 -5.02 20.46 2.71
CA TYR A 507 -5.70 19.19 2.91
C TYR A 507 -4.97 18.26 3.89
N GLN A 508 -3.64 18.07 3.75
CA GLN A 508 -2.90 17.08 4.55
C GLN A 508 -2.46 17.56 5.93
N ILE A 509 -2.27 18.88 6.13
CA ILE A 509 -1.68 19.43 7.36
C ILE A 509 -2.63 20.42 8.05
N VAL A 510 -3.16 21.40 7.31
CA VAL A 510 -3.98 22.46 7.91
C VAL A 510 -5.34 21.92 8.37
N LEU A 511 -6.01 21.13 7.53
CA LEU A 511 -7.33 20.59 7.87
C LEU A 511 -7.30 19.68 9.12
N PRO A 512 -6.35 18.72 9.26
CA PRO A 512 -6.16 17.97 10.51
C PRO A 512 -5.86 18.87 11.72
N LEU A 513 -5.05 19.91 11.54
CA LEU A 513 -4.77 20.89 12.60
C LEU A 513 -6.04 21.61 13.07
N LEU A 514 -6.93 22.00 12.16
CA LEU A 514 -8.18 22.68 12.50
C LEU A 514 -9.09 21.78 13.34
N LEU A 515 -9.17 20.49 13.01
CA LEU A 515 -9.90 19.50 13.83
C LEU A 515 -9.25 19.38 15.21
N ARG A 516 -7.93 19.15 15.25
CA ARG A 516 -7.16 18.98 16.49
C ARG A 516 -7.27 20.17 17.44
N THR A 517 -7.41 21.38 16.90
CA THR A 517 -7.52 22.62 17.68
C THR A 517 -8.96 23.02 17.99
N GLY A 518 -9.94 22.18 17.63
CA GLY A 518 -11.37 22.42 17.89
C GLY A 518 -11.97 23.58 17.09
N GLN A 519 -11.33 23.98 15.99
CA GLN A 519 -11.83 25.03 15.11
C GLN A 519 -12.92 24.53 14.15
N ILE A 520 -12.92 23.22 13.88
CA ILE A 520 -13.97 22.49 13.18
C ILE A 520 -14.29 21.21 13.97
N ASP A 521 -15.50 20.70 13.79
CA ASP A 521 -15.91 19.40 14.37
C ASP A 521 -15.63 18.24 13.40
N GLU A 522 -15.74 17.00 13.90
CA GLU A 522 -15.47 15.78 13.15
C GLU A 522 -16.37 15.66 11.91
N ALA A 523 -17.64 16.05 12.04
CA ALA A 523 -18.60 16.01 10.94
C ALA A 523 -18.21 16.96 9.80
N THR A 524 -17.80 18.18 10.14
CA THR A 524 -17.29 19.18 9.20
C THR A 524 -16.00 18.71 8.54
N PHE A 525 -15.08 18.16 9.32
CA PHE A 525 -13.83 17.60 8.83
C PHE A 525 -14.07 16.47 7.81
N LEU A 526 -14.85 15.45 8.16
CA LEU A 526 -15.12 14.31 7.28
C LEU A 526 -15.88 14.73 6.03
N THR A 527 -16.86 15.62 6.17
CA THR A 527 -17.58 16.17 5.02
C THR A 527 -16.60 16.88 4.08
N TYR A 528 -15.68 17.69 4.58
CA TYR A 528 -14.71 18.38 3.74
C TYR A 528 -13.79 17.39 3.01
N VAL A 529 -13.23 16.42 3.74
CA VAL A 529 -12.37 15.37 3.19
C VAL A 529 -13.08 14.62 2.08
N ASP A 530 -14.30 14.12 2.33
CA ASP A 530 -15.05 13.32 1.36
C ASP A 530 -15.32 14.09 0.05
N HIS A 531 -15.55 15.40 0.12
CA HIS A 531 -15.79 16.24 -1.06
C HIS A 531 -14.52 16.56 -1.85
N HIS A 532 -13.36 16.65 -1.19
CA HIS A 532 -12.11 17.11 -1.81
C HIS A 532 -11.07 16.02 -2.01
N TYR A 533 -11.38 14.78 -1.63
CA TYR A 533 -10.46 13.65 -1.71
C TYR A 533 -9.87 13.45 -3.11
N CYS A 534 -10.73 13.39 -4.12
CA CYS A 534 -10.31 13.21 -5.51
C CYS A 534 -9.54 14.42 -6.04
N ASP A 535 -9.90 15.62 -5.60
CA ASP A 535 -9.24 16.86 -6.00
C ASP A 535 -7.84 16.93 -5.42
N HIS A 536 -7.68 16.52 -4.16
CA HIS A 536 -6.39 16.40 -3.50
C HIS A 536 -5.46 15.42 -4.26
N PHE A 537 -5.96 14.24 -4.60
CA PHE A 537 -5.20 13.29 -5.39
C PHE A 537 -4.84 13.86 -6.77
N ALA A 538 -5.81 14.47 -7.46
CA ALA A 538 -5.59 15.09 -8.77
C ALA A 538 -4.51 16.18 -8.70
N ASP A 539 -4.49 16.99 -7.64
CA ASP A 539 -3.50 18.05 -7.44
C ASP A 539 -2.09 17.48 -7.27
N ILE A 540 -1.91 16.42 -6.48
CA ILE A 540 -0.62 15.71 -6.36
C ILE A 540 -0.18 15.14 -7.71
N MET A 541 -1.11 14.51 -8.44
CA MET A 541 -0.79 13.95 -9.75
C MET A 541 -0.37 15.02 -10.76
N ARG A 542 -1.11 16.13 -10.81
CA ARG A 542 -0.81 17.26 -11.69
C ARG A 542 0.55 17.87 -11.38
N SER A 543 0.87 18.09 -10.10
CA SER A 543 2.16 18.65 -9.71
C SER A 543 3.33 17.72 -10.05
N GLY A 544 3.18 16.41 -9.79
CA GLY A 544 4.18 15.42 -10.14
C GLY A 544 4.43 15.36 -11.65
N HIS A 545 3.36 15.40 -12.46
CA HIS A 545 3.49 15.44 -13.91
C HIS A 545 4.08 16.74 -14.45
N ALA A 546 3.69 17.88 -13.89
CA ALA A 546 4.21 19.19 -14.29
C ALA A 546 5.73 19.26 -14.10
N ASP A 547 6.22 18.69 -12.99
CA ASP A 547 7.65 18.64 -12.67
C ASP A 547 8.35 17.33 -13.12
N ARG A 548 7.63 16.47 -13.85
CA ARG A 548 8.12 15.17 -14.36
C ARG A 548 8.64 14.21 -13.29
N PHE A 549 8.14 14.32 -12.06
CA PHE A 549 8.59 13.54 -10.90
C PHE A 549 10.09 13.71 -10.65
N SER A 550 10.60 14.94 -10.80
CA SER A 550 12.02 15.21 -10.57
C SER A 550 12.44 14.88 -9.14
N HIS A 551 13.74 14.76 -8.92
CA HIS A 551 14.30 14.61 -7.58
C HIS A 551 13.88 15.76 -6.63
N THR A 552 13.75 16.99 -7.13
CA THR A 552 13.28 18.13 -6.32
C THR A 552 11.82 17.96 -5.91
N TYR A 553 10.97 17.46 -6.81
CA TYR A 553 9.58 17.10 -6.48
C TYR A 553 9.51 15.96 -5.47
N ALA A 554 10.32 14.91 -5.64
CA ALA A 554 10.39 13.79 -4.71
C ALA A 554 10.75 14.26 -3.30
N LEU A 555 11.77 15.11 -3.16
CA LEU A 555 12.14 15.74 -1.88
C LEU A 555 11.03 16.60 -1.28
N ALA A 556 10.27 17.32 -2.11
CA ALA A 556 9.14 18.13 -1.68
C ALA A 556 8.04 17.28 -1.03
N ILE A 557 7.64 16.21 -1.71
CA ILE A 557 6.66 15.24 -1.22
C ILE A 557 7.19 14.50 0.02
N ALA A 558 8.47 14.13 0.01
CA ALA A 558 9.12 13.43 1.11
C ALA A 558 9.09 14.28 2.40
N THR A 559 9.39 15.58 2.27
CA THR A 559 9.32 16.51 3.42
C THR A 559 7.89 16.68 3.92
N LEU A 560 6.90 16.75 3.02
CA LEU A 560 5.49 16.83 3.39
C LEU A 560 5.02 15.58 4.15
N VAL A 561 5.37 14.39 3.67
CA VAL A 561 5.07 13.12 4.36
C VAL A 561 5.71 13.09 5.75
N MET A 562 6.97 13.52 5.86
CA MET A 562 7.66 13.59 7.16
C MET A 562 7.03 14.60 8.11
N GLU A 563 6.47 15.72 7.63
CA GLU A 563 5.67 16.60 8.49
C GLU A 563 4.45 15.90 9.06
N GLY A 564 3.81 14.99 8.31
CA GLY A 564 2.73 14.15 8.83
C GLY A 564 3.19 13.20 9.95
N TRP A 565 4.37 12.58 9.80
CA TRP A 565 4.98 11.74 10.83
C TRP A 565 5.41 12.52 12.07
N TRP A 566 6.06 13.67 11.90
CA TRP A 566 6.46 14.54 13.02
C TRP A 566 5.27 15.23 13.69
N SER A 567 4.13 15.36 12.99
CA SER A 567 2.87 15.87 13.54
C SER A 567 1.95 14.79 14.08
N GLU A 568 2.42 13.53 14.11
CA GLU A 568 1.78 12.39 14.79
C GLU A 568 0.44 11.97 14.16
N ILE A 569 0.18 12.43 12.94
CA ILE A 569 -1.05 12.13 12.19
C ILE A 569 -1.18 10.61 12.01
N TYR A 570 -0.08 9.94 11.66
CA TYR A 570 -0.07 8.50 11.44
C TYR A 570 -0.37 7.72 12.73
N LEU A 571 0.11 8.16 13.90
CA LEU A 571 -0.23 7.51 15.18
C LEU A 571 -1.74 7.58 15.44
N ALA A 572 -2.34 8.75 15.25
CA ALA A 572 -3.78 8.94 15.42
C ALA A 572 -4.58 8.07 14.44
N ILE A 573 -4.20 8.04 13.17
CA ILE A 573 -4.80 7.15 12.16
C ILE A 573 -4.74 5.69 12.62
N SER A 574 -3.59 5.23 13.12
CA SER A 574 -3.43 3.84 13.56
C SER A 574 -4.32 3.47 14.73
N ILE A 575 -4.39 4.34 15.75
CA ILE A 575 -5.29 4.14 16.88
C ILE A 575 -6.75 4.17 16.40
N GLY A 576 -7.11 5.10 15.52
CA GLY A 576 -8.42 5.18 14.91
C GLY A 576 -8.81 3.92 14.13
N SER A 577 -7.86 3.29 13.43
CA SER A 577 -8.09 2.04 12.72
C SER A 577 -8.45 0.89 13.68
N LEU A 578 -7.79 0.82 14.84
CA LEU A 578 -8.11 -0.13 15.91
C LEU A 578 -9.50 0.13 16.50
N ILE A 579 -9.90 1.39 16.64
CA ILE A 579 -11.24 1.77 17.12
C ILE A 579 -12.32 1.25 16.17
N GLU A 580 -12.13 1.40 14.85
CA GLU A 580 -13.11 0.94 13.86
C GLU A 580 -13.19 -0.60 13.77
N ALA A 581 -12.06 -1.30 13.90
CA ALA A 581 -11.93 -2.73 13.61
C ALA A 581 -12.33 -3.70 14.76
N GLN A 582 -13.37 -3.38 15.55
CA GLN A 582 -13.72 -4.19 16.75
C GLN A 582 -14.01 -5.67 16.43
N PRO A 583 -13.72 -6.63 17.33
CA PRO A 583 -13.93 -8.07 17.09
C PRO A 583 -15.38 -8.49 16.76
N ASP A 584 -16.37 -7.67 17.13
CA ASP A 584 -17.79 -7.88 16.80
C ASP A 584 -18.29 -6.94 15.69
N HIS A 585 -17.41 -6.09 15.16
CA HIS A 585 -17.67 -5.17 14.06
C HIS A 585 -16.64 -5.42 12.97
N ILE A 586 -17.02 -6.19 11.96
CA ILE A 586 -16.29 -6.18 10.70
C ILE A 586 -16.31 -4.72 10.24
N ALA A 587 -15.14 -4.08 10.17
CA ALA A 587 -14.96 -2.89 9.37
C ALA A 587 -15.31 -3.32 7.94
N ASN A 588 -16.57 -3.18 7.58
CA ASN A 588 -17.01 -3.53 6.24
C ASN A 588 -16.26 -2.57 5.32
N ASP A 589 -15.57 -3.12 4.31
CA ASP A 589 -15.29 -2.37 3.09
C ASP A 589 -16.58 -1.63 2.75
N ARG A 590 -16.51 -0.29 2.71
CA ARG A 590 -17.69 0.53 2.44
C ARG A 590 -18.36 -0.02 1.18
N PRO A 591 -19.69 -0.24 1.15
CA PRO A 591 -20.38 -0.59 -0.08
C PRO A 591 -20.07 0.51 -1.12
N HIS A 592 -19.28 0.17 -2.14
CA HIS A 592 -18.82 1.08 -3.17
C HIS A 592 -19.96 1.60 -4.05
#